data_AF-A0A7R6VL07-F1
#
_entry.id   AF-A0A7R6VL07-F1
#
_cell.length_a   1.000
_cell.length_b   1.000
_cell.length_c   1.000
_cell.angle_alpha   90.00
_cell.angle_beta   90.00
_cell.angle_gamma   90.00
#
_symmetry.space_group_name_H-M   'P 1'
#
loop_
_entity.id
_entity.type
_entity.pdbx_description
1 polymer ?
#
loop_
_entity_poly.entity_id
_entity_poly.type
_entity_poly.pdbx_seq_one_letter_code
_entity_poly.pdbx_strand_id
1 'polypeptide(L)'
;MRNAFGMIELIFAIVIISIVMLAIPGIMEQTSSNLQEILKSEGIFQSYRTLGTIETYQWDDNSLKSSDDIPHILDVTNGDSELNRMNPGAVVRKGNFNVTDRRIFFPNTTYASNTMGLESGEAKKDDIDDFNGNIDSFSKSSSGYKIDMKIFQKIYYVSDTASYSGTSLTISINPTPTTASTNIKMIDLNTTDANNKQFLAMRAFTCNIGYPKILTRDVR
;
A
#
# COMPACT_ATOMS: atom_id res chain seq x y z
N MET A 1 -53.14 50.87 2.15
CA MET A 1 -53.70 50.17 3.31
C MET A 1 -52.53 49.71 4.16
N ARG A 2 -52.40 50.18 5.41
CA ARG A 2 -51.39 49.68 6.35
C ARG A 2 -52.00 48.49 7.08
N ASN A 3 -51.56 47.28 6.75
CA ASN A 3 -52.01 46.08 7.44
C ASN A 3 -51.29 46.05 8.80
N ALA A 4 -52.03 46.28 9.87
CA ALA A 4 -51.53 46.03 11.22
C ALA A 4 -51.47 44.51 11.40
N PHE A 5 -50.26 43.97 11.62
CA PHE A 5 -50.08 42.56 11.98
C PHE A 5 -50.87 42.24 13.24
N GLY A 6 -51.63 41.15 13.21
CA GLY A 6 -52.33 40.66 14.41
C GLY A 6 -51.33 40.18 15.46
N MET A 7 -51.59 40.42 16.74
CA MET A 7 -50.69 40.01 17.84
C MET A 7 -50.33 38.51 17.80
N ILE A 8 -51.26 37.65 17.35
CA ILE A 8 -51.02 36.22 17.21
C ILE A 8 -49.98 35.90 16.12
N GLU A 9 -50.01 36.64 15.01
CA GLU A 9 -49.09 36.46 13.88
C GLU A 9 -47.66 36.91 14.25
N LEU A 10 -47.54 37.95 15.08
CA LEU A 10 -46.28 38.38 15.67
C LEU A 10 -45.67 37.31 16.58
N ILE A 11 -46.49 36.68 17.43
CA ILE A 11 -46.03 35.60 18.32
C ILE A 11 -45.55 34.40 17.50
N PHE A 12 -46.31 33.99 16.49
CA PHE A 12 -45.90 32.89 15.60
C PHE A 12 -44.60 33.22 14.87
N ALA A 13 -44.44 34.45 14.35
CA ALA A 13 -43.21 34.86 13.70
C ALA A 13 -42.00 34.77 14.63
N ILE A 14 -42.12 35.24 15.88
CA ILE A 14 -41.02 35.18 16.85
C ILE A 14 -40.66 33.72 17.18
N VAL A 15 -41.65 32.86 17.45
CA VAL A 15 -41.42 31.45 17.77
C VAL A 15 -40.74 30.72 16.61
N ILE A 16 -41.21 30.93 15.38
CA ILE A 16 -40.62 30.32 14.18
C ILE A 16 -39.17 30.79 14.00
N ILE A 17 -38.91 32.10 14.12
CA ILE A 17 -37.55 32.63 14.02
C ILE A 17 -36.65 32.07 15.13
N SER A 18 -37.15 31.96 16.37
CA SER A 18 -36.38 31.38 17.47
C SER A 18 -36.00 29.93 17.21
N ILE A 19 -36.92 29.10 16.69
CA ILE A 19 -36.62 27.70 16.35
C ILE A 19 -35.61 27.64 15.20
N VAL A 20 -35.79 28.44 14.15
CA VAL A 20 -34.88 28.47 13.00
C VAL A 20 -33.48 28.93 13.42
N MET A 21 -33.39 29.97 14.24
CA MET A 21 -32.11 30.49 14.75
C MET A 21 -31.36 29.48 15.62
N LEU A 22 -32.07 28.60 16.34
CA LEU A 22 -31.45 27.51 17.10
C LEU A 22 -31.01 26.35 16.20
N ALA A 23 -31.72 26.08 15.10
CA ALA A 23 -31.42 24.97 14.21
C ALA A 23 -30.24 25.24 13.26
N ILE A 24 -30.03 26.50 12.84
CA ILE A 24 -28.97 26.86 11.87
C ILE A 24 -27.56 26.46 12.37
N PRO A 25 -27.13 26.80 13.61
CA PRO A 25 -25.79 26.42 14.09
C PRO A 25 -25.58 24.90 14.09
N GLY A 26 -26.59 24.12 14.50
CA GLY A 26 -26.51 22.66 14.51
C GLY A 26 -26.36 22.06 13.12
N ILE A 27 -27.09 22.59 12.13
CA ILE A 27 -26.93 22.17 10.72
C ILE A 27 -25.52 22.50 10.21
N MET A 28 -24.98 23.68 10.57
CA MET A 28 -23.63 24.09 10.16
C MET A 28 -22.55 23.20 10.78
N GLU A 29 -22.66 22.87 12.07
CA GLU A 29 -21.73 21.96 12.75
C GLU A 29 -21.78 20.56 12.14
N GLN A 30 -22.97 20.02 11.89
CA GLN A 30 -23.11 18.71 11.24
C GLN A 30 -22.52 18.72 9.82
N THR A 31 -22.75 19.79 9.06
CA THR A 31 -22.19 19.94 7.72
C THR A 31 -20.66 20.03 7.75
N SER A 32 -20.11 20.77 8.72
CA SER A 32 -18.67 20.85 8.96
C SER A 32 -18.05 19.48 9.24
N SER A 33 -18.64 18.73 10.17
CA SER A 33 -18.18 17.39 10.53
C SER A 33 -18.21 16.45 9.32
N ASN A 34 -19.31 16.46 8.56
CA ASN A 34 -19.44 15.65 7.35
C ASN A 34 -18.36 15.98 6.30
N LEU A 35 -18.05 17.27 6.10
CA LEU A 35 -16.99 17.69 5.18
C LEU A 35 -15.61 17.19 5.62
N GLN A 36 -15.32 17.21 6.93
CA GLN A 36 -14.06 16.68 7.45
C GLN A 36 -13.94 15.17 7.21
N GLU A 37 -15.01 14.40 7.43
CA GLU A 37 -15.00 12.96 7.21
C GLU A 37 -14.86 12.57 5.72
N ILE A 38 -15.45 13.34 4.82
CA ILE A 38 -15.26 13.17 3.37
C ILE A 38 -13.78 13.38 3.00
N LEU A 39 -13.18 14.48 3.48
CA LEU A 39 -11.77 14.80 3.19
C LEU A 39 -10.81 13.74 3.78
N LYS A 40 -11.09 13.22 4.98
CA LYS A 40 -10.35 12.10 5.57
C LYS A 40 -10.45 10.84 4.73
N SER A 41 -11.65 10.50 4.26
CA SER A 41 -11.88 9.32 3.41
C SER A 41 -11.06 9.41 2.13
N GLU A 42 -10.95 10.59 1.53
CA GLU A 42 -10.10 10.80 0.37
C GLU A 42 -8.60 10.58 0.66
N GLY A 43 -8.14 10.96 1.86
CA GLY A 43 -6.81 10.63 2.34
C GLY A 43 -6.54 9.13 2.47
N ILE A 44 -7.53 8.39 2.96
CA ILE A 44 -7.50 6.92 3.02
C ILE A 44 -7.39 6.36 1.60
N PHE A 45 -8.22 6.82 0.66
CA PHE A 45 -8.17 6.37 -0.73
C PHE A 45 -6.84 6.69 -1.42
N GLN A 46 -6.26 7.85 -1.15
CA GLN A 46 -4.95 8.20 -1.69
C GLN A 46 -3.85 7.29 -1.12
N SER A 47 -3.92 6.93 0.17
CA SER A 47 -3.01 5.96 0.80
C SER A 47 -3.15 4.57 0.19
N TYR A 48 -4.39 4.10 -0.04
CA TYR A 48 -4.65 2.84 -0.74
C TYR A 48 -4.10 2.85 -2.17
N ARG A 49 -4.27 3.96 -2.89
CA ARG A 49 -3.74 4.11 -4.24
C ARG A 49 -2.21 4.04 -4.24
N THR A 50 -1.55 4.72 -3.30
CA THR A 50 -0.08 4.64 -3.16
C THR A 50 0.34 3.20 -2.89
N LEU A 51 -0.30 2.50 -1.95
CA LEU A 51 0.00 1.10 -1.65
C LEU A 51 -0.16 0.20 -2.89
N GLY A 52 -1.31 0.27 -3.55
CA GLY A 52 -1.59 -0.54 -4.74
C GLY A 52 -0.70 -0.17 -5.92
N THR A 53 -0.25 1.09 -6.02
CA THR A 53 0.74 1.48 -7.03
C THR A 53 2.06 0.80 -6.75
N ILE A 54 2.58 0.85 -5.50
CA ILE A 54 3.83 0.17 -5.12
C ILE A 54 3.74 -1.33 -5.45
N GLU A 55 2.65 -2.01 -5.08
CA GLU A 55 2.47 -3.44 -5.34
C GLU A 55 2.45 -3.84 -6.83
N THR A 56 2.27 -2.90 -7.76
CA THR A 56 2.29 -3.20 -9.20
C THR A 56 3.70 -3.22 -9.80
N TYR A 57 4.71 -2.72 -9.07
CA TYR A 57 6.10 -2.74 -9.51
C TYR A 57 6.73 -4.11 -9.33
N GLN A 58 7.88 -4.32 -9.95
CA GLN A 58 8.61 -5.57 -9.81
C GLN A 58 9.07 -5.77 -8.36
N TRP A 59 9.27 -7.02 -7.95
CA TRP A 59 9.65 -7.30 -6.58
C TRP A 59 11.05 -6.77 -6.22
N ASP A 60 11.95 -6.74 -7.19
CA ASP A 60 13.37 -6.31 -7.11
C ASP A 60 13.89 -6.11 -8.53
N ASP A 61 14.80 -5.16 -8.77
CA ASP A 61 15.42 -4.89 -10.08
C ASP A 61 15.99 -6.15 -10.73
N ASN A 62 16.61 -7.04 -9.95
CA ASN A 62 17.21 -8.25 -10.48
C ASN A 62 16.18 -9.29 -10.96
N SER A 63 14.88 -9.08 -10.69
CA SER A 63 13.80 -10.03 -10.99
C SER A 63 13.61 -10.24 -12.49
N LEU A 64 13.86 -9.23 -13.31
CA LEU A 64 13.66 -9.29 -14.76
C LEU A 64 14.96 -8.92 -15.48
N LYS A 65 15.43 -9.80 -16.37
CA LYS A 65 16.52 -9.44 -17.30
C LYS A 65 15.93 -8.95 -18.61
N SER A 66 16.65 -8.09 -19.31
CA SER A 66 16.22 -7.51 -20.60
C SER A 66 15.92 -8.53 -21.70
N SER A 67 16.37 -9.78 -21.56
CA SER A 67 16.09 -10.88 -22.48
C SER A 67 14.84 -11.69 -22.14
N ASP A 68 14.27 -11.49 -20.95
CA ASP A 68 13.24 -12.36 -20.39
C ASP A 68 11.90 -11.62 -20.32
N ASP A 69 10.81 -12.35 -20.59
CA ASP A 69 9.46 -11.77 -20.60
C ASP A 69 8.74 -11.88 -19.24
N ILE A 70 9.34 -12.57 -18.27
CA ILE A 70 8.71 -12.84 -16.97
C ILE A 70 9.69 -12.62 -15.80
N PRO A 71 9.24 -12.02 -14.68
CA PRO A 71 10.02 -11.94 -13.46
C PRO A 71 10.29 -13.32 -12.85
N HIS A 72 11.55 -13.57 -12.51
CA HIS A 72 12.03 -14.79 -11.90
C HIS A 72 12.07 -14.70 -10.37
N ILE A 73 12.18 -15.85 -9.73
CA ILE A 73 12.49 -15.97 -8.31
C ILE A 73 13.98 -15.63 -8.12
N LEU A 74 14.29 -14.83 -7.10
CA LEU A 74 15.66 -14.49 -6.75
C LEU A 74 16.19 -15.34 -5.59
N ASP A 75 17.50 -15.52 -5.55
CA ASP A 75 18.17 -16.04 -4.37
C ASP A 75 18.23 -14.95 -3.29
N VAL A 76 18.15 -15.36 -2.03
CA VAL A 76 18.15 -14.44 -0.88
C VAL A 76 19.23 -14.87 0.11
N THR A 77 19.81 -13.91 0.81
CA THR A 77 20.97 -14.15 1.67
C THR A 77 20.61 -14.72 3.05
N ASN A 78 19.42 -14.43 3.54
CA ASN A 78 18.96 -14.82 4.87
C ASN A 78 17.47 -15.25 4.87
N GLY A 79 17.00 -15.80 3.76
CA GLY A 79 15.66 -16.40 3.68
C GLY A 79 15.61 -17.80 4.30
N ASP A 80 14.40 -18.30 4.50
CA ASP A 80 14.19 -19.67 4.98
C ASP A 80 14.78 -20.70 4.01
N SER A 81 15.57 -21.63 4.55
CA SER A 81 16.26 -22.65 3.75
C SER A 81 15.32 -23.59 3.00
N GLU A 82 14.09 -23.76 3.47
CA GLU A 82 13.06 -24.55 2.78
C GLU A 82 12.54 -23.85 1.52
N LEU A 83 12.82 -22.55 1.36
CA LEU A 83 12.52 -21.75 0.18
C LEU A 83 13.74 -21.58 -0.74
N ASN A 84 14.83 -22.30 -0.50
CA ASN A 84 15.96 -22.31 -1.41
C ASN A 84 15.68 -23.14 -2.66
N ARG A 85 16.56 -22.98 -3.65
CA ARG A 85 16.67 -23.88 -4.79
C ARG A 85 16.80 -25.32 -4.30
N MET A 86 16.19 -26.28 -5.00
CA MET A 86 16.30 -27.70 -4.62
C MET A 86 17.77 -28.16 -4.53
N ASN A 87 18.57 -27.80 -5.54
CA ASN A 87 20.00 -28.09 -5.63
C ASN A 87 20.73 -26.87 -6.23
N PRO A 88 22.06 -26.74 -6.08
CA PRO A 88 22.83 -25.77 -6.84
C PRO A 88 22.59 -25.91 -8.36
N GLY A 89 22.27 -24.80 -9.02
CA GLY A 89 21.91 -24.78 -10.46
C GLY A 89 20.48 -25.22 -10.78
N ALA A 90 19.67 -25.62 -9.79
CA ALA A 90 18.25 -25.86 -10.00
C ALA A 90 17.51 -24.53 -10.23
N VAL A 91 16.59 -24.53 -11.18
CA VAL A 91 15.70 -23.38 -11.48
C VAL A 91 14.40 -23.42 -10.67
N VAL A 92 14.33 -24.27 -9.65
CA VAL A 92 13.10 -24.55 -8.89
C VAL A 92 13.34 -24.55 -7.41
N ARG A 93 12.38 -23.96 -6.69
CA ARG A 93 12.30 -24.01 -5.24
C ARG A 93 11.87 -25.41 -4.78
N LYS A 94 12.29 -25.81 -3.57
CA LYS A 94 11.71 -26.99 -2.91
C LYS A 94 10.18 -26.82 -2.80
N GLY A 95 9.44 -27.85 -3.20
CA GLY A 95 7.97 -27.82 -3.24
C GLY A 95 7.34 -27.22 -4.51
N ASN A 96 8.12 -26.70 -5.46
CA ASN A 96 7.56 -26.29 -6.76
C ASN A 96 7.16 -27.50 -7.61
N PHE A 97 6.08 -27.36 -8.38
CA PHE A 97 5.69 -28.35 -9.38
C PHE A 97 6.70 -28.40 -10.52
N ASN A 98 7.16 -29.60 -10.90
CA ASN A 98 8.12 -29.78 -11.99
C ASN A 98 7.41 -29.79 -13.37
N VAL A 99 6.83 -28.66 -13.76
CA VAL A 99 6.16 -28.45 -15.07
C VAL A 99 6.77 -27.27 -15.83
N THR A 100 6.69 -27.27 -17.16
CA THR A 100 7.13 -26.12 -17.99
C THR A 100 6.33 -24.86 -17.63
N ASP A 101 6.90 -23.67 -17.84
CA ASP A 101 6.19 -22.37 -17.70
C ASP A 101 5.73 -22.00 -16.27
N ARG A 102 6.41 -22.56 -15.26
CA ARG A 102 6.23 -22.28 -13.83
C ARG A 102 7.04 -21.06 -13.36
N ARG A 103 6.77 -20.64 -12.12
CA ARG A 103 7.65 -19.74 -11.36
C ARG A 103 9.01 -20.40 -11.14
N ILE A 104 10.06 -19.80 -11.69
CA ILE A 104 11.42 -20.35 -11.68
C ILE A 104 12.45 -19.33 -11.23
N PHE A 105 13.57 -19.83 -10.71
CA PHE A 105 14.78 -19.05 -10.57
C PHE A 105 15.51 -18.90 -11.90
N PHE A 106 16.42 -17.94 -11.98
CA PHE A 106 17.40 -17.89 -13.06
C PHE A 106 18.26 -19.17 -13.11
N PRO A 107 18.81 -19.57 -14.28
CA PRO A 107 19.71 -20.72 -14.40
C PRO A 107 20.94 -20.62 -13.47
N ASN A 108 21.48 -19.42 -13.32
CA ASN A 108 22.56 -19.12 -12.39
C ASN A 108 21.99 -18.47 -11.12
N THR A 109 22.75 -18.55 -10.03
CA THR A 109 22.43 -17.83 -8.79
C THR A 109 22.39 -16.32 -9.06
N THR A 110 21.26 -15.70 -8.75
CA THR A 110 21.03 -14.25 -8.89
C THR A 110 20.40 -13.80 -7.59
N TYR A 111 21.09 -12.96 -6.83
CA TYR A 111 20.60 -12.50 -5.54
C TYR A 111 19.68 -11.28 -5.68
N ALA A 112 18.72 -11.16 -4.77
CA ALA A 112 17.99 -9.93 -4.55
C ALA A 112 18.89 -8.81 -4.01
N SER A 113 18.53 -7.56 -4.28
CA SER A 113 19.20 -6.39 -3.71
C SER A 113 19.11 -6.43 -2.18
N ASN A 114 20.22 -6.11 -1.50
CA ASN A 114 20.21 -5.97 -0.04
C ASN A 114 19.99 -4.52 0.40
N THR A 115 20.12 -3.58 -0.53
CA THR A 115 19.84 -2.16 -0.33
C THR A 115 18.39 -1.88 -0.67
N MET A 116 17.84 -0.82 -0.10
CA MET A 116 16.46 -0.40 -0.33
C MET A 116 16.47 1.03 -0.86
N GLY A 117 15.66 1.31 -1.86
CA GLY A 117 15.57 2.61 -2.51
C GLY A 117 16.44 2.67 -3.76
N LEU A 118 16.20 3.71 -4.55
CA LEU A 118 16.75 3.93 -5.87
C LEU A 118 18.25 3.60 -5.99
N GLU A 119 18.58 2.71 -6.91
CA GLU A 119 19.94 2.28 -7.21
C GLU A 119 20.75 3.40 -7.87
N SER A 120 22.09 3.30 -7.71
CA SER A 120 23.01 4.30 -8.26
C SER A 120 23.00 4.27 -9.79
N GLY A 121 22.55 5.37 -10.39
CA GLY A 121 22.50 5.55 -11.84
C GLY A 121 21.09 5.42 -12.43
N GLU A 122 20.10 5.09 -11.61
CA GLU A 122 18.71 5.08 -12.02
C GLU A 122 18.07 6.47 -11.88
N ALA A 123 17.13 6.74 -12.79
CA ALA A 123 16.40 8.01 -12.85
C ALA A 123 14.90 7.83 -12.64
N LYS A 124 14.43 6.59 -12.56
CA LYS A 124 13.03 6.21 -12.46
C LYS A 124 12.91 5.01 -11.55
N LYS A 125 11.75 4.90 -10.92
CA LYS A 125 11.37 3.73 -10.14
C LYS A 125 10.95 2.62 -11.09
N ASP A 126 11.45 1.42 -10.90
CA ASP A 126 11.07 0.22 -11.63
C ASP A 126 10.83 -1.01 -10.75
N ASP A 127 11.17 -0.95 -9.46
CA ASP A 127 10.83 -1.95 -8.47
C ASP A 127 10.13 -1.40 -7.20
N ILE A 128 9.85 -2.29 -6.24
CA ILE A 128 9.09 -1.96 -5.03
C ILE A 128 9.94 -1.17 -4.03
N ASP A 129 11.21 -1.49 -3.89
CA ASP A 129 12.10 -0.90 -2.89
C ASP A 129 12.54 0.50 -3.24
N ASP A 130 12.49 0.90 -4.50
CA ASP A 130 12.58 2.30 -4.95
C ASP A 130 11.65 3.27 -4.21
N PHE A 131 10.55 2.74 -3.67
CA PHE A 131 9.59 3.54 -2.92
C PHE A 131 10.06 3.83 -1.48
N ASN A 132 11.12 3.19 -1.01
CA ASN A 132 11.58 3.28 0.36
C ASN A 132 12.07 4.68 0.73
N GLY A 133 11.59 5.21 1.85
CA GLY A 133 11.97 6.52 2.36
C GLY A 133 11.24 7.69 1.67
N ASN A 134 10.38 7.42 0.68
CA ASN A 134 9.60 8.46 0.02
C ASN A 134 8.50 9.02 0.91
N ILE A 135 8.12 10.27 0.62
CA ILE A 135 7.03 10.97 1.27
C ILE A 135 6.14 11.58 0.20
N ASP A 136 4.94 11.03 0.02
CA ASP A 136 3.93 11.67 -0.81
C ASP A 136 3.17 12.70 0.03
N SER A 137 2.97 13.89 -0.52
CA SER A 137 2.14 14.91 0.11
C SER A 137 0.84 15.07 -0.66
N PHE A 138 -0.26 15.08 0.07
CA PHE A 138 -1.60 15.30 -0.48
C PHE A 138 -2.27 16.44 0.27
N SER A 139 -2.79 17.40 -0.48
CA SER A 139 -3.52 18.54 0.05
C SER A 139 -4.83 18.68 -0.69
N LYS A 140 -5.94 18.75 0.03
CA LYS A 140 -7.24 19.04 -0.56
C LYS A 140 -8.02 20.04 0.27
N SER A 141 -8.70 20.95 -0.41
CA SER A 141 -9.59 21.92 0.21
C SER A 141 -11.00 21.83 -0.35
N SER A 142 -11.99 22.06 0.52
CA SER A 142 -13.40 22.16 0.16
C SER A 142 -14.13 23.05 1.16
N SER A 143 -14.85 24.07 0.66
CA SER A 143 -15.72 24.95 1.47
C SER A 143 -15.10 25.46 2.78
N GLY A 144 -13.85 25.95 2.72
CA GLY A 144 -13.12 26.49 3.88
C GLY A 144 -12.39 25.46 4.75
N TYR A 145 -12.54 24.17 4.48
CA TYR A 145 -11.76 23.10 5.10
C TYR A 145 -10.57 22.76 4.21
N LYS A 146 -9.42 22.49 4.83
CA LYS A 146 -8.22 21.99 4.18
C LYS A 146 -7.70 20.79 4.97
N ILE A 147 -7.40 19.71 4.27
CA ILE A 147 -6.65 18.59 4.80
C ILE A 147 -5.29 18.57 4.10
N ASP A 148 -4.23 18.52 4.90
CA ASP A 148 -2.86 18.29 4.45
C ASP A 148 -2.39 16.99 5.09
N MET A 149 -1.98 16.05 4.26
CA MET A 149 -1.50 14.74 4.68
C MET A 149 -0.17 14.41 4.04
N LYS A 150 0.64 13.65 4.77
CA LYS A 150 1.89 13.08 4.30
C LYS A 150 1.80 11.57 4.42
N ILE A 151 2.16 10.86 3.37
CA ILE A 151 2.20 9.40 3.32
C ILE A 151 3.67 9.00 3.28
N PHE A 152 4.19 8.56 4.43
CA PHE A 152 5.54 8.05 4.56
C PHE A 152 5.57 6.60 4.08
N GLN A 153 6.48 6.31 3.15
CA GLN A 153 6.65 5.00 2.55
C GLN A 153 7.92 4.37 3.11
N LYS A 154 7.81 3.18 3.70
CA LYS A 154 8.95 2.38 4.13
C LYS A 154 8.81 0.98 3.57
N ILE A 155 9.88 0.51 2.94
CA ILE A 155 9.97 -0.86 2.45
C ILE A 155 11.20 -1.49 3.10
N TYR A 156 11.03 -2.71 3.58
CA TYR A 156 12.11 -3.46 4.20
C TYR A 156 11.84 -4.96 4.15
N TYR A 157 12.92 -5.74 4.19
CA TYR A 157 12.84 -7.18 4.38
C TYR A 157 12.33 -7.52 5.78
N VAL A 158 11.54 -8.58 5.87
CA VAL A 158 11.07 -9.18 7.13
C VAL A 158 11.33 -10.68 7.14
N SER A 159 11.39 -11.27 8.33
CA SER A 159 11.59 -12.72 8.47
C SER A 159 10.48 -13.50 7.77
N ASP A 160 10.89 -14.49 6.98
CA ASP A 160 10.07 -15.48 6.28
C ASP A 160 10.14 -16.87 6.94
N THR A 161 10.67 -16.94 8.15
CA THR A 161 10.91 -18.19 8.89
C THR A 161 9.59 -18.85 9.26
N ALA A 162 9.43 -20.11 8.88
CA ALA A 162 8.27 -20.91 9.24
C ALA A 162 8.58 -22.41 9.30
N SER A 163 7.66 -23.18 9.87
CA SER A 163 7.78 -24.65 9.89
C SER A 163 7.07 -25.26 8.68
N TYR A 164 7.84 -25.60 7.63
CA TYR A 164 7.33 -26.18 6.38
C TYR A 164 7.09 -27.70 6.42
N SER A 165 7.33 -28.35 7.56
CA SER A 165 7.16 -29.80 7.73
C SER A 165 5.75 -30.24 8.17
N GLY A 166 4.88 -29.29 8.54
CA GLY A 166 3.54 -29.58 9.05
C GLY A 166 2.48 -29.69 7.94
N THR A 167 1.32 -30.28 8.27
CA THR A 167 0.13 -30.25 7.41
C THR A 167 -0.55 -28.87 7.37
N SER A 168 -0.17 -27.99 8.30
CA SER A 168 -0.60 -26.59 8.37
C SER A 168 0.63 -25.70 8.51
N LEU A 169 0.69 -24.63 7.72
CA LEU A 169 1.74 -23.62 7.81
C LEU A 169 1.23 -22.45 8.64
N THR A 170 1.95 -22.11 9.71
CA THR A 170 1.73 -20.87 10.47
C THR A 170 2.96 -20.00 10.31
N ILE A 171 2.77 -18.77 9.85
CA ILE A 171 3.82 -17.77 9.70
C ILE A 171 3.53 -16.65 10.69
N SER A 172 4.48 -16.38 11.57
CA SER A 172 4.43 -15.22 12.46
C SER A 172 5.21 -14.08 11.82
N ILE A 173 4.51 -13.17 11.16
CA ILE A 173 5.17 -12.03 10.53
C ILE A 173 5.52 -10.99 11.58
N ASN A 174 6.82 -10.88 11.89
CA ASN A 174 7.34 -9.85 12.77
C ASN A 174 7.71 -8.62 11.92
N PRO A 175 7.12 -7.43 12.15
CA PRO A 175 7.42 -6.19 11.41
C PRO A 175 8.79 -5.59 11.75
N THR A 176 9.75 -6.41 12.17
CA THR A 176 11.10 -5.96 12.48
C THR A 176 11.93 -6.02 11.20
N PRO A 177 12.47 -4.88 10.71
CA PRO A 177 13.31 -4.85 9.51
C PRO A 177 14.54 -5.74 9.67
N THR A 178 14.89 -6.45 8.61
CA THR A 178 16.19 -7.14 8.47
C THR A 178 17.05 -6.43 7.43
N THR A 179 18.36 -6.39 7.66
CA THR A 179 19.32 -5.79 6.70
C THR A 179 19.72 -6.76 5.59
N ALA A 180 19.50 -8.05 5.78
CA ALA A 180 19.74 -9.09 4.78
C ALA A 180 18.45 -9.39 4.01
N SER A 181 18.58 -9.71 2.72
CA SER A 181 17.47 -10.13 1.88
C SER A 181 16.80 -11.42 2.38
N THR A 182 15.47 -11.40 2.39
CA THR A 182 14.59 -12.54 2.70
C THR A 182 13.55 -12.68 1.59
N ASN A 183 12.70 -13.72 1.65
CA ASN A 183 11.67 -13.89 0.62
C ASN A 183 10.45 -12.98 0.78
N ILE A 184 10.42 -12.07 1.76
CA ILE A 184 9.27 -11.19 2.03
C ILE A 184 9.77 -9.75 2.21
N LYS A 185 9.27 -8.84 1.37
CA LYS A 185 9.34 -7.39 1.58
C LYS A 185 8.02 -6.94 2.22
N MET A 186 8.09 -6.11 3.27
CA MET A 186 6.94 -5.43 3.84
C MET A 186 6.91 -3.99 3.33
N ILE A 187 5.73 -3.55 2.87
CA ILE A 187 5.43 -2.16 2.58
C ILE A 187 4.68 -1.59 3.78
N ASP A 188 5.26 -0.64 4.48
CA ASP A 188 4.68 0.05 5.63
C ASP A 188 4.40 1.51 5.25
N LEU A 189 3.12 1.84 5.09
CA LEU A 189 2.66 3.19 4.81
C LEU A 189 2.12 3.81 6.08
N ASN A 190 2.71 4.93 6.47
CA ASN A 190 2.22 5.73 7.58
C ASN A 190 1.73 7.08 7.07
N THR A 191 0.43 7.31 7.15
CA THR A 191 -0.19 8.59 6.77
C THR A 191 -0.39 9.44 8.01
N THR A 192 0.13 10.68 7.96
CA THR A 192 -0.02 11.66 9.04
C THR A 192 -0.73 12.91 8.56
N ASP A 193 -1.33 13.64 9.49
CA ASP A 193 -1.82 14.99 9.24
C ASP A 193 -0.66 16.03 9.19
N ALA A 194 -1.02 17.30 9.01
CA ALA A 194 -0.10 18.44 8.99
C ALA A 194 0.76 18.58 10.26
N ASN A 195 0.26 18.09 11.40
CA ASN A 195 0.93 18.14 12.70
C ASN A 195 1.74 16.85 12.98
N ASN A 196 1.92 16.00 11.97
CA ASN A 196 2.57 14.68 12.06
C ASN A 196 1.86 13.70 13.01
N LYS A 197 0.56 13.91 13.29
CA LYS A 197 -0.23 12.91 14.01
C LYS A 197 -0.60 11.79 13.05
N GLN A 198 -0.31 10.55 13.45
CA GLN A 198 -0.70 9.37 12.68
C GLN A 198 -2.22 9.34 12.52
N PHE A 199 -2.64 9.31 11.25
CA PHE A 199 -4.02 9.19 10.83
C PHE A 199 -4.34 7.75 10.42
N LEU A 200 -3.40 7.09 9.73
CA LEU A 200 -3.59 5.75 9.17
C LEU A 200 -2.26 5.02 9.02
N ALA A 201 -2.24 3.73 9.32
CA ALA A 201 -1.14 2.83 8.99
C ALA A 201 -1.66 1.71 8.11
N MET A 202 -1.02 1.47 6.98
CA MET A 202 -1.28 0.31 6.12
C MET A 202 -0.02 -0.51 5.99
N ARG A 203 -0.17 -1.83 6.05
CA ARG A 203 0.91 -2.77 5.81
C ARG A 203 0.50 -3.77 4.77
N ALA A 204 1.38 -4.00 3.81
CA ALA A 204 1.25 -5.06 2.85
C ALA A 204 2.54 -5.87 2.74
N PHE A 205 2.43 -7.02 2.12
CA PHE A 205 3.50 -7.99 1.99
C PHE A 205 3.63 -8.41 0.55
N THR A 206 4.85 -8.37 0.05
CA THR A 206 5.17 -8.89 -1.28
C THR A 206 6.21 -9.98 -1.14
N CYS A 207 5.97 -11.09 -1.84
CA CYS A 207 6.77 -12.30 -1.69
C CYS A 207 7.58 -12.55 -2.95
N ASN A 208 8.83 -12.99 -2.76
CA ASN A 208 9.70 -13.47 -3.82
C ASN A 208 9.22 -14.82 -4.35
N ILE A 209 8.25 -14.76 -5.25
CA ILE A 209 7.61 -15.95 -5.83
C ILE A 209 7.71 -16.00 -7.35
N GLY A 210 8.24 -14.96 -8.01
CA GLY A 210 8.26 -14.88 -9.46
C GLY A 210 6.86 -14.95 -10.09
N TYR A 211 6.82 -14.91 -11.42
CA TYR A 211 5.56 -14.86 -12.17
C TYR A 211 5.40 -16.14 -12.99
N PRO A 212 4.18 -16.72 -13.05
CA PRO A 212 3.92 -17.79 -14.00
C PRO A 212 3.83 -17.20 -15.42
N LYS A 213 4.29 -17.95 -16.42
CA LYS A 213 4.09 -17.54 -17.82
C LYS A 213 2.64 -17.78 -18.23
N ILE A 214 2.00 -16.75 -18.80
CA ILE A 214 0.64 -16.87 -19.32
C ILE A 214 0.70 -17.57 -20.69
N LEU A 215 0.00 -18.69 -20.83
CA LEU A 215 -0.15 -19.40 -22.10
C LEU A 215 -1.43 -18.93 -22.79
N THR A 216 -1.29 -18.26 -23.92
CA THR A 216 -2.41 -17.96 -24.82
C THR A 216 -2.49 -19.05 -25.88
N ARG A 217 -3.68 -19.64 -26.06
CA ARG A 217 -3.95 -20.52 -27.20
C ARG A 217 -4.18 -19.63 -28.42
N ASP A 218 -3.28 -19.67 -29.39
CA ASP A 218 -3.53 -19.08 -30.70
C ASP A 218 -4.76 -19.76 -31.31
N VAL A 219 -5.87 -19.03 -31.36
CA VAL A 219 -7.05 -19.46 -32.09
C VAL A 219 -6.80 -19.07 -33.54
N ARG A 220 -6.17 -19.97 -34.29
CA ARG A 220 -6.14 -19.92 -35.76
C ARG A 220 -7.23 -20.80 -36.33
#